data_AF-A0AAW7SHZ5-F1
#
_entry.id   AF-A0AAW7SHZ5-F1
#
_cell.length_a   1.000
_cell.length_b   1.000
_cell.length_c   1.000
_cell.angle_alpha   90.00
_cell.angle_beta   90.00
_cell.angle_gamma   90.00
#
_symmetry.space_group_name_H-M   'P 1'
#
loop_
_entity.id
_entity.type
_entity.pdbx_description
1 polymer ?
#
loop_
_entity_poly.entity_id
_entity_poly.type
_entity_poly.pdbx_seq_one_letter_code
_entity_poly.pdbx_strand_id
1 'polypeptide(L)'
;MDAQPNSSDSSFQLFLAKVLEQPLPDWTEKQQMELEMARTLSTQMVTLAEDMRGRAPDLARCLVLLRYAKVLDFMLTSLAAHRDIHPQTLRTLFRLANLKVDDAYPV
;
A
#
# COMPACT_ATOMS: atom_id res chain seq x y z
N MET A 1 -14.66 31.78 -32.52
CA MET A 1 -13.58 31.08 -31.81
C MET A 1 -13.95 29.62 -31.82
N ASP A 2 -13.44 28.89 -32.80
CA ASP A 2 -13.60 27.44 -32.86
C ASP A 2 -12.83 26.82 -31.69
N ALA A 3 -13.55 26.16 -30.79
CA ALA A 3 -12.95 25.42 -29.69
C ALA A 3 -12.08 24.31 -30.30
N GLN A 4 -10.76 24.45 -30.19
CA GLN A 4 -9.85 23.35 -30.53
C GLN A 4 -10.28 22.12 -29.73
N PRO A 5 -10.36 20.93 -30.36
CA PRO A 5 -10.71 19.72 -29.63
C PRO A 5 -9.71 19.51 -28.50
N ASN A 6 -10.21 19.30 -27.27
CA ASN A 6 -9.43 19.00 -26.07
C ASN A 6 -8.53 17.78 -26.30
N SER A 7 -7.34 17.99 -26.84
CA SER A 7 -6.32 16.96 -27.08
C SER A 7 -5.80 16.34 -25.77
N SER A 8 -6.00 17.03 -24.65
CA SER A 8 -5.76 16.53 -23.30
C SER A 8 -6.70 15.39 -22.91
N ASP A 9 -7.98 15.49 -23.26
CA ASP A 9 -8.99 14.51 -22.86
C ASP A 9 -8.82 13.21 -23.65
N SER A 10 -8.50 13.28 -24.94
CA SER A 10 -8.20 12.09 -25.75
C SER A 10 -6.91 11.40 -25.31
N SER A 11 -5.88 12.18 -24.93
CA SER A 11 -4.62 11.64 -24.40
C SER A 11 -4.83 10.95 -23.06
N PHE A 12 -5.65 11.54 -22.18
CA PHE A 12 -6.02 10.94 -20.90
C PHE A 12 -6.85 9.68 -21.08
N GLN A 13 -7.81 9.66 -22.00
CA GLN A 13 -8.60 8.48 -22.33
C GLN A 13 -7.76 7.35 -22.91
N LEU A 14 -6.80 7.65 -23.78
CA LEU A 14 -5.85 6.67 -24.31
C LEU A 14 -4.93 6.12 -23.22
N PHE A 15 -4.51 6.96 -22.28
CA PHE A 15 -3.73 6.51 -21.13
C PHE A 15 -4.56 5.61 -20.22
N LEU A 16 -5.79 6.02 -19.87
CA LEU A 16 -6.73 5.20 -19.10
C LEU A 16 -7.00 3.87 -19.77
N ALA A 17 -7.28 3.86 -21.08
CA ALA A 17 -7.49 2.64 -21.84
C ALA A 17 -6.27 1.71 -21.75
N LYS A 18 -5.06 2.25 -21.91
CA LYS A 18 -3.82 1.46 -21.76
C LYS A 18 -3.59 0.95 -20.34
N VAL A 19 -3.97 1.70 -19.31
CA VAL A 19 -3.88 1.24 -17.91
C VAL A 19 -4.91 0.15 -17.64
N LEU A 20 -6.11 0.28 -18.19
CA LEU A 20 -7.20 -0.70 -18.05
C LEU A 20 -6.98 -1.96 -18.90
N GLU A 21 -6.25 -1.86 -20.00
CA GLU A 21 -5.82 -2.98 -20.85
C GLU A 21 -4.67 -3.78 -20.25
N GLN A 22 -3.98 -3.25 -19.22
CA GLN A 22 -3.01 -4.06 -18.50
C GLN A 22 -3.77 -5.22 -17.86
N PRO A 23 -3.32 -6.48 -18.07
CA PRO A 23 -3.93 -7.59 -17.37
C PRO A 23 -3.83 -7.29 -15.89
N LEU A 24 -5.00 -7.18 -15.25
CA LEU A 24 -5.08 -7.14 -13.79
C LEU A 24 -4.26 -8.33 -13.32
N PRO A 25 -3.26 -8.12 -12.45
CA PRO A 25 -2.50 -9.24 -11.95
C PRO A 25 -3.50 -10.22 -11.32
N ASP A 26 -3.39 -11.50 -11.69
CA ASP A 26 -4.28 -12.57 -11.22
C ASP A 26 -3.98 -12.88 -9.75
N TRP A 27 -4.29 -11.91 -8.90
CA TRP A 27 -4.07 -11.97 -7.47
C TRP A 27 -5.16 -12.79 -6.84
N THR A 28 -4.72 -13.76 -6.06
CA THR A 28 -5.58 -14.51 -5.16
C THR A 28 -6.29 -13.56 -4.19
N GLU A 29 -7.45 -13.96 -3.66
CA GLU A 29 -8.17 -13.19 -2.63
C GLU A 29 -7.25 -12.82 -1.46
N LYS A 30 -6.40 -13.77 -1.04
CA LYS A 30 -5.39 -13.55 0.00
C LYS A 30 -4.41 -12.42 -0.37
N GLN A 31 -3.87 -12.40 -1.59
CA GLN A 31 -2.96 -11.35 -2.04
C GLN A 31 -3.65 -9.99 -2.16
N GLN A 32 -4.94 -9.97 -2.53
CA GLN A 32 -5.74 -8.74 -2.52
C GLN A 32 -5.92 -8.20 -1.09
N MET A 33 -6.19 -9.07 -0.12
CA MET A 33 -6.24 -8.69 1.29
C MET A 33 -4.89 -8.17 1.80
N GLU A 34 -3.79 -8.80 1.40
CA GLU A 34 -2.44 -8.33 1.71
C GLU A 34 -2.17 -6.95 1.15
N LEU A 35 -2.58 -6.68 -0.10
CA LEU A 35 -2.46 -5.35 -0.67
C LEU A 35 -3.29 -4.33 0.11
N GLU A 36 -4.55 -4.64 0.45
CA GLU A 36 -5.41 -3.70 1.17
C GLU A 36 -4.88 -3.39 2.58
N MET A 37 -4.31 -4.39 3.26
CA MET A 37 -3.59 -4.18 4.51
C MET A 37 -2.33 -3.29 4.31
N ALA A 38 -1.56 -3.50 3.24
CA ALA A 38 -0.41 -2.66 2.91
C ALA A 38 -0.82 -1.21 2.61
N ARG A 39 -1.95 -1.02 1.90
CA ARG A 39 -2.54 0.29 1.61
C ARG A 39 -2.94 1.01 2.89
N THR A 40 -3.67 0.31 3.77
CA THR A 40 -4.10 0.84 5.07
C THR A 40 -2.89 1.28 5.91
N LEU A 41 -1.84 0.45 5.95
CA LEU A 41 -0.59 0.77 6.65
C LEU A 41 0.10 2.01 6.07
N SER A 42 0.18 2.11 4.74
CA SER A 42 0.76 3.27 4.05
C SER A 42 0.03 4.57 4.41
N THR A 43 -1.30 4.56 4.45
CA THR A 43 -2.09 5.73 4.90
C THR A 43 -1.77 6.11 6.35
N GLN A 44 -1.68 5.13 7.27
CA GLN A 44 -1.31 5.39 8.66
C GLN A 44 0.10 5.99 8.78
N MET A 45 1.05 5.53 7.97
CA MET A 45 2.41 6.08 7.93
C MET A 45 2.42 7.55 7.50
N VAL A 46 1.63 7.93 6.49
CA VAL A 46 1.52 9.34 6.07
C VAL A 46 0.90 10.18 7.18
N THR A 47 -0.19 9.73 7.81
CA THR A 47 -0.80 10.44 8.93
C THR A 47 0.18 10.64 10.08
N LEU A 48 0.98 9.61 10.42
CA LEU A 48 2.01 9.71 11.45
C LEU A 48 3.12 10.70 11.07
N ALA A 49 3.60 10.64 9.82
CA ALA A 49 4.65 11.54 9.33
C ALA A 49 4.19 13.01 9.30
N GLU A 50 2.95 13.28 8.89
CA GLU A 50 2.37 14.62 8.93
C GLU A 50 2.16 15.10 10.38
N ASP A 51 1.72 14.25 11.30
CA ASP A 51 1.61 14.64 12.72
C ASP A 51 2.98 14.97 13.35
N MET A 52 4.06 14.33 12.88
CA MET A 52 5.42 14.63 13.31
C MET A 52 5.97 15.93 12.70
N ARG A 53 5.38 16.43 11.62
CA ARG A 53 5.85 17.62 10.90
C ARG A 53 5.71 18.87 11.77
N GLY A 54 6.79 19.63 11.92
CA GLY A 54 6.80 20.87 12.70
C GLY A 54 6.81 20.69 14.22
N ARG A 55 6.90 19.44 14.71
CA ARG A 55 7.13 19.13 16.13
C ARG A 55 8.62 18.89 16.39
N ALA A 56 9.04 18.98 17.66
CA ALA A 56 10.36 18.52 18.07
C ALA A 56 10.52 17.03 17.73
N PRO A 57 11.71 16.59 17.29
CA PRO A 57 11.94 15.20 16.90
C PRO A 57 11.67 14.25 18.07
N ASP A 58 10.70 13.36 17.88
CA ASP A 58 10.31 12.33 18.84
C ASP A 58 10.83 10.96 18.33
N LEU A 59 11.88 10.47 18.98
CA LEU A 59 12.51 9.20 18.63
C LEU A 59 11.53 8.02 18.69
N ALA A 60 10.59 8.00 19.65
CA ALA A 60 9.65 6.91 19.77
C ALA A 60 8.74 6.84 18.54
N ARG A 61 8.25 7.99 18.06
CA ARG A 61 7.45 8.06 16.83
C ARG A 61 8.26 7.73 15.58
N CYS A 62 9.51 8.17 15.50
CA CYS A 62 10.42 7.76 14.43
C CYS A 62 10.60 6.24 14.36
N LEU A 63 10.75 5.57 15.50
CA LEU A 63 10.89 4.12 15.57
C LEU A 63 9.60 3.38 15.18
N VAL A 64 8.43 3.94 15.51
CA VAL A 64 7.13 3.41 15.02
C VAL A 64 7.05 3.52 13.50
N LEU A 65 7.37 4.70 12.94
CA LEU A 65 7.36 4.92 11.50
C LEU A 65 8.33 3.99 10.77
N LEU A 66 9.54 3.80 11.31
CA LEU A 66 10.53 2.86 10.77
C LEU A 66 10.01 1.42 10.80
N ARG A 67 9.35 1.01 11.88
CA ARG A 67 8.77 -0.33 12.00
C ARG A 67 7.67 -0.55 10.97
N TYR A 68 6.79 0.42 10.77
CA TYR A 68 5.74 0.36 9.75
C TYR A 68 6.36 0.28 8.35
N ALA A 69 7.39 1.10 8.07
CA ALA A 69 8.11 1.05 6.81
C ALA A 69 8.70 -0.34 6.52
N LYS A 70 9.25 -1.02 7.54
CA LYS A 70 9.79 -2.38 7.38
C LYS A 70 8.72 -3.43 7.10
N VAL A 71 7.54 -3.34 7.73
CA VAL A 71 6.42 -4.24 7.43
C VAL A 71 5.92 -4.00 6.00
N LEU A 72 5.73 -2.72 5.62
CA LEU A 72 5.28 -2.35 4.29
C LEU A 72 6.25 -2.81 3.20
N ASP A 73 7.56 -2.60 3.41
CA ASP A 73 8.62 -3.03 2.49
C ASP A 73 8.61 -4.56 2.28
N PHE A 74 8.47 -5.33 3.37
CA PHE A 74 8.34 -6.78 3.28
C PHE A 74 7.12 -7.21 2.45
N MET A 75 5.95 -6.60 2.70
CA MET A 75 4.71 -6.93 1.99
C MET A 75 4.82 -6.61 0.50
N LEU A 76 5.23 -5.39 0.16
CA LEU A 76 5.31 -4.95 -1.23
C LEU A 76 6.39 -5.70 -2.01
N THR A 77 7.54 -5.98 -1.39
CA THR A 77 8.60 -6.78 -2.02
C THR A 77 8.14 -8.22 -2.25
N SER A 78 7.40 -8.81 -1.30
CA SER A 78 6.87 -10.18 -1.45
C SER A 78 5.82 -10.25 -2.56
N LEU A 79 4.87 -9.31 -2.57
CA LEU A 79 3.82 -9.22 -3.59
C LEU A 79 4.39 -8.95 -4.99
N ALA A 80 5.33 -8.01 -5.12
CA ALA A 80 6.00 -7.72 -6.39
C ALA A 80 6.81 -8.90 -6.93
N ALA A 81 7.36 -9.72 -6.04
CA ALA A 81 8.06 -10.96 -6.40
C ALA A 81 7.12 -12.17 -6.59
N HIS A 82 5.80 -11.98 -6.51
CA HIS A 82 4.79 -13.04 -6.53
C HIS A 82 5.06 -14.17 -5.52
N ARG A 83 5.67 -13.83 -4.38
CA ARG A 83 5.96 -14.79 -3.30
C ARG A 83 4.75 -14.90 -2.40
N ASP A 84 4.40 -16.14 -2.05
CA ASP A 84 3.37 -16.38 -1.04
C ASP A 84 3.88 -15.95 0.35
N ILE A 85 3.12 -15.10 1.03
CA ILE A 85 3.39 -14.74 2.42
C ILE A 85 2.65 -15.72 3.31
N HIS A 86 3.37 -16.55 4.05
CA HIS A 86 2.70 -17.47 4.99
C HIS A 86 1.84 -16.67 6.00
N PRO A 87 0.56 -16.99 6.23
CA PRO A 87 -0.33 -16.15 7.02
C PRO A 87 0.17 -15.86 8.44
N GLN A 88 0.74 -16.89 9.09
CA GLN A 88 1.36 -16.75 10.40
C GLN A 88 2.55 -15.76 10.42
N THR A 89 3.32 -15.66 9.34
CA THR A 89 4.42 -14.70 9.20
C THR A 89 3.86 -13.28 9.21
N LEU A 90 2.85 -13.01 8.39
CA LEU A 90 2.22 -11.69 8.34
C LEU A 90 1.59 -11.30 9.68
N ARG A 91 0.85 -12.22 10.31
CA ARG A 91 0.29 -12.00 11.64
C ARG A 91 1.35 -11.67 12.69
N THR A 92 2.46 -12.38 12.66
CA THR A 92 3.56 -12.15 13.60
C THR A 92 4.18 -10.78 13.37
N LEU A 93 4.43 -10.39 12.12
CA LEU A 93 4.94 -9.06 11.77
C LEU A 93 3.99 -7.95 12.22
N PHE A 94 2.69 -8.10 11.96
CA PHE A 94 1.67 -7.13 12.36
C PHE A 94 1.59 -7.01 13.88
N ARG A 95 1.60 -8.14 14.61
CA ARG A 95 1.61 -8.14 16.07
C ARG A 95 2.83 -7.45 16.65
N LEU A 96 4.02 -7.73 16.12
CA LEU A 96 5.27 -7.05 16.54
C LEU A 96 5.24 -5.55 16.21
N ALA A 97 4.52 -5.18 15.15
CA ALA A 97 4.28 -3.79 14.78
C ALA A 97 3.13 -3.12 15.54
N ASN A 98 2.39 -3.85 16.39
CA ASN A 98 1.17 -3.38 17.04
C ASN A 98 0.10 -2.92 16.02
N LEU A 99 0.04 -3.60 14.88
CA LEU A 99 -0.93 -3.39 13.80
C LEU A 99 -2.06 -4.43 13.91
N LYS A 100 -3.28 -4.02 13.54
CA LYS A 100 -4.42 -4.94 13.42
C LYS A 100 -4.33 -5.69 12.09
N VAL A 101 -4.45 -7.02 12.15
CA VAL A 101 -4.63 -7.87 10.97
C VAL A 101 -6.12 -7.91 10.63
N ASP A 102 -6.46 -7.97 9.34
CA ASP A 102 -7.84 -8.17 8.91
C ASP A 102 -8.41 -9.46 9.53
N ASP A 103 -9.63 -9.38 10.08
CA ASP A 103 -10.28 -10.50 10.78
C ASP A 103 -10.63 -11.65 9.83
N ALA A 104 -10.79 -11.38 8.53
CA ALA A 104 -11.02 -12.38 7.50
C ALA A 104 -9.72 -13.00 6.96
N TYR A 105 -8.53 -12.52 7.40
CA TYR A 105 -7.27 -13.02 6.87
C TYR A 105 -7.05 -14.49 7.26
N PRO A 106 -6.57 -15.37 6.34
CA PRO A 106 -6.51 -16.82 6.57
C PRO A 106 -5.72 -17.22 7.81
N VAL A 107 -6.17 -18.22 8.58
CA VAL A 107 -5.48 -18.74 9.79
C VAL A 107 -4.18 -19.47 9.44
#